data_AF-X0NN97-F1
#
_entry.id   AF-X0NN97-F1
#
_cell.length_a   1.000
_cell.length_b   1.000
_cell.length_c   1.000
_cell.angle_alpha   90.00
_cell.angle_beta   90.00
_cell.angle_gamma   90.00
#
_symmetry.space_group_name_H-M   'P 1'
#
loop_
_entity.id
_entity.type
_entity.pdbx_description
1 polymer ?
#
loop_
_entity_poly.entity_id
_entity_poly.type
_entity_poly.pdbx_seq_one_letter_code
_entity_poly.pdbx_strand_id
1 'polypeptide(L)'
;MNNMILCVLTTSVMIMVVYGFYSSSQRKEHIAELERLSPTTQYTVGTKVSNYFGIDEYGVLGDFYPCVSKYRPVSSRIVKGNNSRMLNLKLNDGYVLSLSISGGEAFQFSLERKNDEGRILWRSLSFALNCELSLLNSE
;
A
#
# COMPACT_ATOMS: atom_id res chain seq x y z
N MET A 1 39.91 9.02 -25.82
CA MET A 1 38.91 9.66 -24.92
C MET A 1 37.54 8.99 -25.00
N ASN A 2 37.05 8.56 -26.17
CA ASN A 2 35.73 7.95 -26.32
C ASN A 2 35.52 6.61 -25.58
N ASN A 3 36.52 5.72 -25.54
CA ASN A 3 36.35 4.40 -24.89
C ASN A 3 36.24 4.49 -23.36
N MET A 4 36.93 5.44 -22.73
CA MET A 4 36.86 5.65 -21.27
C MET A 4 35.50 6.20 -20.84
N ILE A 5 34.94 7.12 -21.63
CA ILE A 5 33.60 7.67 -21.40
C ILE A 5 32.53 6.58 -21.58
N LEU A 6 32.68 5.72 -22.59
CA LEU A 6 31.77 4.60 -22.83
C LEU A 6 31.73 3.60 -21.65
N CYS A 7 32.89 3.25 -21.08
CA CYS A 7 32.96 2.35 -19.91
C CYS A 7 32.32 2.97 -18.65
N VAL A 8 32.49 4.27 -18.42
CA VAL A 8 31.86 4.96 -17.27
C VAL A 8 30.34 4.99 -17.43
N LEU A 9 29.85 5.21 -18.65
CA LEU A 9 28.41 5.18 -18.92
C LEU A 9 27.81 3.78 -18.76
N THR A 10 28.44 2.73 -19.28
CA THR A 10 27.91 1.36 -19.14
C THR A 10 27.92 0.88 -17.69
N THR A 11 28.98 1.16 -16.94
CA THR A 11 29.06 0.80 -15.51
C THR A 11 28.05 1.55 -14.66
N SER A 12 27.85 2.85 -14.89
CA SER A 12 26.84 3.63 -14.17
C SER A 12 25.41 3.15 -14.44
N VAL A 13 25.08 2.80 -15.69
CA VAL A 13 23.78 2.21 -16.04
C VAL A 13 23.60 0.86 -15.34
N MET A 14 24.61 -0.02 -15.34
CA MET A 14 24.53 -1.31 -14.64
C MET A 14 24.31 -1.13 -13.12
N ILE A 15 24.99 -0.17 -12.48
CA ILE A 15 24.79 0.14 -11.06
C ILE A 15 23.35 0.60 -10.80
N MET A 16 22.80 1.48 -11.63
CA MET A 16 21.40 1.92 -11.50
C MET A 16 20.41 0.76 -11.66
N VAL A 17 20.66 -0.14 -12.61
CA VAL A 17 19.82 -1.32 -12.84
C VAL A 17 19.86 -2.25 -11.62
N VAL A 18 21.06 -2.60 -11.12
CA VAL A 18 21.22 -3.45 -9.92
C VAL A 18 20.56 -2.82 -8.70
N TYR A 19 20.75 -1.52 -8.48
CA TYR A 19 20.12 -0.80 -7.38
C TYR A 19 18.59 -0.80 -7.51
N GLY A 20 18.06 -0.63 -8.73
CA GLY A 20 16.64 -0.71 -9.02
C GLY A 20 16.05 -2.08 -8.71
N PHE A 21 16.72 -3.16 -9.13
CA PHE A 21 16.30 -4.54 -8.80
C PHE A 21 16.36 -4.81 -7.30
N TYR A 22 17.44 -4.42 -6.62
CA TYR A 22 17.60 -4.61 -5.19
C TYR A 22 16.53 -3.86 -4.37
N SER A 23 16.28 -2.59 -4.69
CA SER A 23 15.22 -1.78 -4.10
C SER A 23 13.83 -2.37 -4.32
N SER A 24 13.56 -2.89 -5.51
CA SER A 24 12.29 -3.57 -5.83
C SER A 24 12.10 -4.86 -5.03
N SER A 25 13.18 -5.62 -4.81
CA SER A 25 13.16 -6.83 -3.97
C SER A 25 12.77 -6.51 -2.53
N GLN A 26 13.43 -5.53 -1.90
CA GLN A 26 13.10 -5.13 -0.54
C GLN A 26 11.65 -4.65 -0.39
N ARG A 27 11.13 -3.89 -1.36
CA ARG A 27 9.72 -3.45 -1.35
C ARG A 27 8.73 -4.60 -1.50
N LYS A 28 9.14 -5.74 -2.08
CA LYS A 28 8.34 -6.96 -2.08
C LYS A 28 8.40 -7.64 -0.72
N GLU A 29 9.57 -7.71 -0.09
CA GLU A 29 9.74 -8.36 1.22
C GLU A 29 8.91 -7.67 2.31
N HIS A 30 8.78 -6.34 2.26
CA HIS A 30 7.95 -5.60 3.23
C HIS A 30 6.46 -5.92 3.18
N ILE A 31 5.93 -6.61 2.16
CA ILE A 31 4.51 -7.01 2.16
C ILE A 31 4.24 -8.16 3.14
N ALA A 32 5.26 -8.95 3.52
CA ALA A 32 5.13 -10.01 4.50
C ALA A 32 4.69 -9.48 5.88
N GLU A 33 4.91 -8.19 6.13
CA GLU A 33 4.43 -7.49 7.33
C GLU A 33 2.91 -7.45 7.44
N LEU A 34 2.16 -7.75 6.36
CA LEU A 34 0.71 -7.96 6.43
C LEU A 34 0.33 -9.12 7.37
N GLU A 35 1.22 -10.10 7.58
CA GLU A 35 0.98 -11.21 8.52
C GLU A 35 0.86 -10.76 9.97
N ARG A 36 1.33 -9.54 10.30
CA ARG A 36 1.12 -8.92 11.61
C ARG A 36 -0.26 -8.30 11.76
N LEU A 37 -0.96 -8.07 10.66
CA LEU A 37 -2.32 -7.56 10.67
C LEU A 37 -3.32 -8.71 10.86
N SER A 38 -4.51 -8.35 11.27
CA SER A 38 -5.61 -9.26 11.59
C SER A 38 -6.94 -8.56 11.35
N PRO A 39 -8.07 -9.29 11.34
CA PRO A 39 -9.40 -8.67 11.34
C PRO A 39 -9.59 -7.71 12.52
N THR A 40 -8.96 -7.97 13.67
CA THR A 40 -9.04 -7.14 14.87
C THR A 40 -8.08 -5.93 14.86
N THR A 41 -7.27 -5.77 13.81
CA THR A 41 -6.35 -4.64 13.70
C THR A 41 -7.15 -3.35 13.65
N GLN A 42 -6.89 -2.45 14.59
CA GLN A 42 -7.59 -1.18 14.66
C GLN A 42 -7.08 -0.23 13.58
N TYR A 43 -7.97 0.59 13.06
CA TYR A 43 -7.64 1.69 12.17
C TYR A 43 -8.20 3.01 12.70
N THR A 44 -7.56 4.10 12.27
CA THR A 44 -8.04 5.47 12.47
C THR A 44 -7.94 6.29 11.19
N VAL A 45 -8.89 7.21 10.99
CA VAL A 45 -8.91 8.19 9.91
C VAL A 45 -9.37 9.55 10.44
N GLY A 46 -9.05 10.63 9.74
CA GLY A 46 -9.55 11.96 10.14
C GLY A 46 -11.03 12.15 9.79
N THR A 47 -11.75 12.94 10.58
CA THR A 47 -13.19 13.26 10.40
C THR A 47 -13.59 13.62 8.98
N LYS A 48 -12.82 14.47 8.29
CA LYS A 48 -13.11 14.85 6.89
C LYS A 48 -13.05 13.66 5.94
N VAL A 49 -12.12 12.73 6.18
CA VAL A 49 -11.93 11.52 5.38
C VAL A 49 -13.03 10.52 5.68
N SER A 50 -13.34 10.29 6.97
CA SER A 50 -14.46 9.46 7.41
C SER A 50 -15.78 9.89 6.74
N ASN A 51 -16.15 11.18 6.86
CA ASN A 51 -17.36 11.72 6.25
C ASN A 51 -17.38 11.61 4.71
N TYR A 52 -16.23 11.74 4.06
CA TYR A 52 -16.14 11.66 2.60
C TYR A 52 -16.33 10.23 2.07
N PHE A 53 -15.76 9.24 2.76
CA PHE A 53 -15.83 7.84 2.35
C PHE A 53 -17.01 7.07 2.99
N GLY A 54 -17.72 7.67 3.94
CA GLY A 54 -18.83 7.02 4.64
C GLY A 54 -18.37 5.84 5.52
N ILE A 55 -17.22 5.98 6.16
CA ILE A 55 -16.65 4.98 7.09
C ILE A 55 -16.46 5.59 8.47
N ASP A 56 -16.39 4.78 9.52
CA ASP A 56 -16.15 5.28 10.88
C ASP A 56 -14.73 5.87 11.04
N GLU A 57 -14.59 6.88 11.90
CA GLU A 57 -13.27 7.48 12.21
C GLU A 57 -12.31 6.51 12.90
N TYR A 58 -12.86 5.57 13.67
CA TYR A 58 -12.15 4.55 14.43
C TYR A 58 -12.85 3.22 14.21
N GLY A 59 -12.09 2.15 14.05
CA GLY A 59 -12.66 0.85 13.76
C GLY A 59 -11.63 -0.26 13.70
N VAL A 60 -12.01 -1.40 13.13
CA VAL A 60 -11.16 -2.57 12.89
C VAL A 60 -11.24 -2.99 11.42
N LEU A 61 -10.23 -3.72 10.94
CA LEU A 61 -10.22 -4.19 9.55
C LEU A 61 -11.38 -5.16 9.24
N GLY A 62 -11.84 -5.96 10.19
CA GLY A 62 -12.96 -6.88 9.99
C GLY A 62 -12.76 -7.81 8.79
N ASP A 63 -13.83 -8.04 8.02
CA ASP A 63 -13.80 -8.83 6.78
C ASP A 63 -13.05 -8.15 5.63
N PHE A 64 -12.62 -6.91 5.79
CA PHE A 64 -11.71 -6.27 4.83
C PHE A 64 -10.32 -6.91 4.87
N TYR A 65 -9.87 -7.41 6.03
CA TYR A 65 -8.53 -7.99 6.18
C TYR A 65 -8.26 -9.17 5.21
N PRO A 66 -9.14 -10.17 5.08
CA PRO A 66 -8.98 -11.24 4.09
C PRO A 66 -8.74 -10.78 2.66
N CYS A 67 -9.29 -9.63 2.24
CA CYS A 67 -9.01 -9.07 0.91
C CYS A 67 -7.58 -8.57 0.78
N VAL A 68 -7.07 -7.95 1.83
CA VAL A 68 -5.71 -7.41 1.89
C VAL A 68 -4.69 -8.54 1.97
N SER A 69 -4.95 -9.59 2.74
CA SER A 69 -4.03 -10.74 2.87
C SER A 69 -4.00 -11.62 1.61
N LYS A 70 -5.09 -11.68 0.83
CA LYS A 70 -5.17 -12.39 -0.46
C LYS A 70 -4.80 -11.51 -1.66
N TYR A 71 -3.91 -10.55 -1.44
CA TYR A 71 -3.51 -9.58 -2.45
C TYR A 71 -3.00 -10.23 -3.75
N ARG A 72 -3.15 -9.50 -4.85
CA ARG A 72 -2.74 -9.94 -6.20
C ARG A 72 -1.75 -8.97 -6.81
N PRO A 73 -1.00 -9.36 -7.85
CA PRO A 73 -0.19 -8.42 -8.62
C PRO A 73 -1.01 -7.23 -9.10
N VAL A 74 -0.42 -6.04 -9.10
CA VAL A 74 -1.11 -4.79 -9.52
C VAL A 74 -1.67 -4.86 -10.94
N SER A 75 -1.10 -5.70 -11.81
CA SER A 75 -1.58 -5.96 -13.16
C SER A 75 -2.96 -6.62 -13.21
N SER A 76 -3.41 -7.25 -12.12
CA SER A 76 -4.71 -7.90 -12.00
C SER A 76 -5.79 -6.98 -11.44
N ARG A 77 -5.53 -5.66 -11.31
CA ARG A 77 -6.50 -4.71 -10.78
C ARG A 77 -7.72 -4.58 -11.68
N ILE A 78 -8.89 -4.51 -11.07
CA ILE A 78 -10.15 -4.21 -11.72
C ILE A 78 -10.67 -2.94 -11.06
N VAL A 79 -10.97 -1.89 -11.84
CA VAL A 79 -11.44 -0.61 -11.30
C VAL A 79 -12.91 -0.45 -11.63
N LYS A 80 -13.76 -0.33 -10.60
CA LYS A 80 -15.18 0.00 -10.78
C LYS A 80 -15.36 1.52 -10.83
N GLY A 81 -15.71 2.06 -12.00
CA GLY A 81 -16.00 3.48 -12.18
C GLY A 81 -14.79 4.35 -12.54
N ASN A 82 -15.01 5.66 -12.67
CA ASN A 82 -14.06 6.59 -13.30
C ASN A 82 -13.35 7.54 -12.32
N ASN A 83 -13.75 7.56 -11.03
CA ASN A 83 -13.23 8.50 -10.04
C ASN A 83 -12.46 7.78 -8.96
N SER A 84 -11.14 7.70 -9.11
CA SER A 84 -10.26 7.15 -8.07
C SER A 84 -9.90 8.21 -7.03
N ARG A 85 -9.85 7.77 -5.77
CA ARG A 85 -9.45 8.57 -4.61
C ARG A 85 -8.56 7.75 -3.68
N MET A 86 -7.67 8.41 -2.95
CA MET A 86 -6.79 7.75 -1.99
C MET A 86 -7.38 7.85 -0.58
N LEU A 87 -7.41 6.73 0.13
CA LEU A 87 -7.81 6.61 1.53
C LEU A 87 -6.63 6.03 2.30
N ASN A 88 -6.19 6.72 3.36
CA ASN A 88 -5.12 6.24 4.23
C ASN A 88 -5.71 5.85 5.58
N LEU A 89 -5.68 4.56 5.90
CA LEU A 89 -6.01 4.03 7.21
C LEU A 89 -4.73 4.00 8.05
N LYS A 90 -4.69 4.73 9.15
CA LYS A 90 -3.60 4.60 10.12
C LYS A 90 -3.92 3.41 11.01
N LEU A 91 -3.08 2.39 10.96
CA LEU A 91 -3.24 1.20 11.79
C LEU A 91 -2.41 1.36 13.07
N ASN A 92 -2.63 0.47 14.01
CA ASN A 92 -1.77 0.37 15.19
C ASN A 92 -0.30 0.08 14.78
N ASP A 93 0.64 0.28 15.70
CA ASP A 93 2.07 -0.01 15.53
C ASP A 93 2.79 0.75 14.39
N GLY A 94 2.24 1.93 14.03
CA GLY A 94 2.87 2.84 13.07
C GLY A 94 2.68 2.44 11.61
N TYR A 95 1.79 1.50 11.30
CA TYR A 95 1.47 1.13 9.92
C TYR A 95 0.44 2.08 9.31
N VAL A 96 0.54 2.29 8.01
CA VAL A 96 -0.45 3.02 7.21
C VAL A 96 -0.82 2.18 6.00
N LEU A 97 -2.09 1.80 5.92
CA LEU A 97 -2.65 1.12 4.76
C LEU A 97 -3.22 2.18 3.81
N SER A 98 -2.55 2.38 2.68
CA SER A 98 -2.96 3.35 1.66
C SER A 98 -3.75 2.63 0.58
N LEU A 99 -5.03 2.98 0.43
CA LEU A 99 -5.99 2.36 -0.48
C LEU A 99 -6.33 3.32 -1.63
N SER A 100 -6.45 2.78 -2.84
CA SER A 100 -7.10 3.46 -3.96
C SER A 100 -8.54 2.96 -4.07
N ILE A 101 -9.49 3.87 -3.97
CA ILE A 101 -10.93 3.60 -3.90
C ILE A 101 -11.59 4.13 -5.16
N SER A 102 -12.53 3.37 -5.71
CA SER A 102 -13.45 3.83 -6.74
C SER A 102 -14.80 3.14 -6.59
N GLY A 103 -15.89 3.90 -6.57
CA GLY A 103 -17.24 3.36 -6.44
C GLY A 103 -17.52 2.60 -5.13
N GLY A 104 -16.86 2.96 -4.02
CA GLY A 104 -16.99 2.27 -2.73
C GLY A 104 -16.06 1.06 -2.56
N GLU A 105 -15.39 0.64 -3.63
CA GLU A 105 -14.48 -0.51 -3.63
C GLU A 105 -13.01 -0.05 -3.63
N ALA A 106 -12.21 -0.63 -2.74
CA ALA A 106 -10.76 -0.57 -2.83
C ALA A 106 -10.26 -1.51 -3.93
N PHE A 107 -9.52 -0.97 -4.89
CA PHE A 107 -8.99 -1.74 -6.04
C PHE A 107 -7.47 -1.92 -6.01
N GLN A 108 -6.77 -1.13 -5.20
CA GLN A 108 -5.32 -1.18 -5.06
C GLN A 108 -4.92 -0.73 -3.66
N PHE A 109 -3.86 -1.30 -3.10
CA PHE A 109 -3.28 -0.84 -1.84
C PHE A 109 -1.76 -0.86 -1.83
N SER A 110 -1.18 -0.18 -0.85
CA SER A 110 0.19 -0.38 -0.39
C SER A 110 0.25 -0.24 1.13
N LEU A 111 1.20 -0.91 1.75
CA LEU A 111 1.49 -0.84 3.18
C LEU A 111 2.73 0.02 3.40
N GLU A 112 2.68 0.88 4.40
CA GLU A 112 3.78 1.73 4.80
C GLU A 112 4.00 1.60 6.31
N ARG A 113 5.26 1.67 6.75
CA ARG A 113 5.58 1.83 8.16
C ARG A 113 6.20 3.18 8.42
N LYS A 114 5.72 3.86 9.45
CA LYS A 114 6.23 5.14 9.94
C LYS A 114 6.86 4.99 11.32
N ASN A 115 7.79 5.88 11.63
CA ASN A 115 8.26 6.07 13.00
C ASN A 115 7.33 7.03 13.77
N ASP A 116 7.62 7.25 15.05
CA ASP A 116 6.82 8.11 15.94
C ASP A 116 6.80 9.59 15.50
N GLU A 117 7.80 10.03 14.73
CA GLU A 117 7.84 11.36 14.12
C GLU A 117 7.01 11.45 12.82
N GLY A 118 6.40 10.35 12.39
CA GLY A 118 5.62 10.27 11.15
C GLY A 118 6.45 10.13 9.88
N ARG A 119 7.76 9.90 9.98
CA ARG A 119 8.65 9.66 8.83
C ARG A 119 8.47 8.23 8.31
N ILE A 120 8.48 8.10 6.99
CA ILE A 120 8.38 6.82 6.30
C ILE A 120 9.67 6.03 6.50
N LEU A 121 9.58 4.88 7.16
CA LEU A 121 10.69 3.93 7.28
C LEU A 121 10.82 3.09 6.01
N TRP A 122 9.69 2.58 5.53
CA TRP A 122 9.61 1.84 4.27
C TRP A 122 8.18 1.85 3.74
N ARG A 123 8.04 1.53 2.44
CA ARG A 123 6.76 1.32 1.78
C ARG A 123 6.84 0.08 0.89
N SER A 124 5.81 -0.77 0.94
CA SER A 124 5.69 -1.92 0.06
C SER A 124 5.46 -1.50 -1.40
N LEU A 125 5.54 -2.46 -2.32
CA LEU A 125 4.92 -2.27 -3.64
C LEU A 125 3.40 -2.09 -3.51
N SER A 126 2.78 -1.62 -4.60
CA SER A 126 1.33 -1.64 -4.72
C SER A 126 0.83 -3.00 -5.18
N PHE A 127 -0.30 -3.41 -4.63
CA PHE A 127 -0.96 -4.67 -4.95
C PHE A 127 -2.43 -4.43 -5.29
N ALA A 128 -2.99 -5.31 -6.11
CA ALA A 128 -4.41 -5.28 -6.44
C ALA A 128 -5.23 -6.01 -5.37
N LEU A 129 -6.39 -5.45 -5.06
CA LEU A 129 -7.48 -6.09 -4.34
C LEU A 129 -8.79 -5.67 -5.01
N ASN A 130 -9.92 -6.25 -4.62
CA ASN A 130 -11.25 -5.75 -4.98
C ASN A 130 -12.12 -6.00 -3.76
N CYS A 131 -12.25 -4.99 -2.91
CA CYS A 131 -12.90 -5.15 -1.61
C CYS A 131 -13.73 -3.92 -1.28
N GLU A 132 -15.00 -4.15 -0.94
CA GLU A 132 -15.93 -3.08 -0.58
C GLU A 132 -15.51 -2.48 0.78
N LEU A 133 -15.54 -1.15 0.90
CA LEU A 133 -15.19 -0.46 2.15
C LEU A 133 -16.17 -0.79 3.29
N SER A 134 -17.38 -1.23 2.97
CA SER A 134 -18.38 -1.67 3.94
C SER A 134 -18.00 -2.93 4.72
N LEU A 135 -16.91 -3.61 4.33
CA LEU A 135 -16.34 -4.76 5.05
C LEU A 135 -15.42 -4.34 6.20
N LEU A 136 -15.13 -3.04 6.34
CA LEU A 136 -14.56 -2.50 7.56
C LEU A 136 -15.59 -2.63 8.69
N ASN A 137 -15.14 -2.93 9.90
CA ASN A 137 -15.98 -3.11 11.09
C ASN A 137 -17.00 -4.27 11.03
N SER A 138 -16.94 -5.15 10.02
CA SER A 138 -17.77 -6.37 9.97
C SER A 138 -17.06 -7.59 10.60
N GLU A 139 -17.85 -8.60 10.97
CA GLU A 139 -17.42 -9.83 11.67
C GLU A 139 -17.66 -11.10 10.85
#